data_AF-A0A532CLZ1-F1
#
_entry.id   AF-A0A532CLZ1-F1
#
_cell.length_a   1.000
_cell.length_b   1.000
_cell.length_c   1.000
_cell.angle_alpha   90.00
_cell.angle_beta   90.00
_cell.angle_gamma   90.00
#
_symmetry.space_group_name_H-M   'P 1'
#
loop_
_entity.id
_entity.type
_entity.pdbx_description
1 polymer ?
#
loop_
_entity_poly.entity_id
_entity_poly.type
_entity_poly.pdbx_seq_one_letter_code
_entity_poly.pdbx_strand_id
1 'polypeptide(L)'
;MSPACRAYAAARKLDPVDLALTGGEDYELLFTVSPRQRRRLEQSAIEHGFSLTCIGTIRDYRFGMQALTPHGTRHRLAMTSYEHFT
;
A
#
# COMPACT_ATOMS: atom_id res chain seq x y z
N MET A 1 6.85 4.08 5.86
CA MET A 1 7.10 5.43 5.30
C MET A 1 8.54 5.85 5.58
N SER A 2 9.24 6.36 4.56
CA SER A 2 10.66 6.75 4.66
C SER A 2 10.86 8.06 5.43
N PRO A 3 12.05 8.30 6.01
CA PRO A 3 12.39 9.59 6.63
C PRO A 3 12.31 10.77 5.65
N ALA A 4 12.72 10.57 4.39
CA ALA A 4 12.69 11.60 3.35
C ALA A 4 11.26 12.06 3.03
N CYS A 5 10.32 11.13 2.88
CA CYS A 5 8.90 11.44 2.66
C CYS A 5 8.32 12.28 3.81
N ARG A 6 8.64 11.94 5.06
CA ARG A 6 8.21 12.72 6.24
C ARG A 6 8.79 14.14 6.23
N ALA A 7 10.09 14.26 5.96
CA ALA A 7 10.77 15.55 5.95
C ALA A 7 10.20 16.47 4.87
N TYR A 8 9.95 15.94 3.67
CA TYR A 8 9.36 16.68 2.57
C TYR A 8 7.92 17.13 2.89
N ALA A 9 7.08 16.22 3.38
CA ALA A 9 5.71 16.54 3.77
C ALA A 9 5.66 17.66 4.84
N ALA A 10 6.53 17.57 5.86
CA ALA A 10 6.65 18.59 6.89
C ALA A 10 7.08 19.96 6.32
N ALA A 11 8.08 19.98 5.43
CA ALA A 11 8.55 21.21 4.78
C ALA A 11 7.48 21.88 3.90
N ARG A 12 6.57 21.09 3.34
CA ARG A 12 5.48 21.56 2.45
C ARG A 12 4.13 21.71 3.15
N LYS A 13 4.04 21.43 4.46
CA LYS A 13 2.78 21.42 5.23
C LYS A 13 1.70 20.52 4.59
N LEU A 14 2.13 19.37 4.06
CA LEU A 14 1.25 18.35 3.48
C LEU A 14 1.03 17.22 4.49
N ASP A 15 -0.08 16.50 4.36
CA ASP A 15 -0.26 15.23 5.07
C ASP A 15 0.70 14.18 4.46
N PRO A 16 1.63 13.61 5.25
CA PRO A 16 2.59 12.63 4.75
C PRO A 16 1.95 11.32 4.31
N VAL A 17 0.78 10.96 4.84
CA VAL A 17 0.02 9.77 4.43
C VAL A 17 -0.60 10.00 3.06
N ASP A 18 -1.28 11.13 2.87
CA ASP A 18 -1.88 11.46 1.56
C ASP A 18 -0.80 11.56 0.48
N LEU A 19 0.34 12.19 0.81
CA LEU A 19 1.48 12.26 -0.11
C LEU A 19 2.01 10.86 -0.46
N ALA A 20 2.18 9.97 0.52
CA ALA A 20 2.67 8.62 0.28
C ALA A 20 1.69 7.77 -0.54
N LEU A 21 0.38 8.04 -0.44
CA LEU A 21 -0.66 7.31 -1.19
C LEU A 21 -0.84 7.82 -2.62
N THR A 22 -0.47 9.06 -2.91
CA THR A 22 -0.81 9.73 -4.19
C THR A 22 0.38 10.23 -5.00
N GLY A 23 1.56 10.40 -4.39
CA GLY A 23 2.68 11.18 -4.96
C GLY A 23 3.92 10.38 -5.36
N GLY A 24 3.81 9.09 -5.64
CA GLY A 24 4.96 8.25 -6.02
C GLY A 24 5.17 8.12 -7.53
N GLU A 25 6.41 8.28 -7.99
CA GLU A 25 6.87 7.93 -9.35
C GLU A 25 7.52 6.53 -9.42
N ASP A 26 7.89 5.98 -8.26
CA ASP A 26 8.42 4.63 -8.10
C ASP A 26 7.28 3.63 -7.93
N TYR A 27 7.22 2.62 -8.80
CA TYR A 27 6.17 1.60 -8.79
C TYR A 27 6.70 0.27 -8.21
N GLU A 28 5.92 -0.32 -7.31
CA GLU A 28 6.07 -1.72 -6.91
C GLU A 28 4.93 -2.56 -7.49
N LEU A 29 5.16 -3.86 -7.67
CA LEU A 29 4.11 -4.78 -8.13
C LEU A 29 3.12 -5.07 -7.01
N LEU A 30 1.86 -4.74 -7.23
CA LEU A 30 0.75 -5.10 -6.36
C LEU A 30 0.01 -6.31 -6.92
N PHE A 31 -0.19 -7.31 -6.08
CA PHE A 31 -0.94 -8.51 -6.44
C PHE A 31 -1.62 -9.10 -5.22
N THR A 32 -2.56 -10.02 -5.48
CA THR A 32 -3.27 -10.75 -4.43
C THR A 32 -2.87 -12.22 -4.47
N VAL A 33 -2.76 -12.83 -3.30
CA VAL A 33 -2.51 -14.27 -3.15
C VAL A 33 -3.58 -14.87 -2.25
N SER A 34 -4.01 -16.09 -2.57
CA SER A 34 -4.90 -16.83 -1.66
C SER A 34 -4.19 -17.10 -0.33
N PRO A 35 -4.89 -17.07 0.83
CA PRO A 35 -4.28 -17.37 2.12
C PRO A 35 -3.57 -18.73 2.17
N ARG A 36 -4.07 -19.71 1.41
CA ARG A 36 -3.49 -21.06 1.30
C ARG A 36 -2.13 -21.08 0.60
N GLN A 37 -1.86 -20.14 -0.30
CA GLN A 37 -0.62 -20.06 -1.08
C GLN A 37 0.42 -19.13 -0.46
N ARG A 38 0.06 -18.36 0.57
CA ARG A 38 0.94 -17.37 1.21
C ARG A 38 2.31 -17.93 1.60
N ARG A 39 2.34 -19.09 2.27
CA ARG A 39 3.61 -19.73 2.69
C ARG A 39 4.51 -20.08 1.51
N ARG A 40 3.93 -20.57 0.42
CA ARG A 40 4.68 -20.92 -0.79
C ARG A 40 5.30 -19.68 -1.44
N LEU A 41 4.56 -18.56 -1.45
CA LEU A 41 5.04 -17.29 -1.95
C LEU A 41 6.18 -16.73 -1.07
N GLU A 42 6.01 -16.75 0.26
CA GLU A 42 7.05 -16.32 1.21
C GLU A 42 8.35 -17.14 1.04
N GLN A 43 8.22 -18.46 0.86
CA GLN A 43 9.35 -19.35 0.57
C GLN A 43 10.05 -18.97 -0.75
N SER A 44 9.29 -18.72 -1.81
CA SER A 44 9.82 -18.31 -3.12
C SER A 44 10.55 -16.96 -3.04
N ALA A 45 10.06 -16.02 -2.23
CA ALA A 45 10.70 -14.73 -2.00
C ALA A 45 12.09 -14.88 -1.36
N ILE A 46 12.22 -15.79 -0.38
CA ILE A 46 13.50 -16.11 0.24
C ILE A 46 14.45 -16.75 -0.79
N GLU A 47 13.97 -17.73 -1.54
CA GLU A 47 14.78 -18.48 -2.53
C GLU A 47 15.32 -17.59 -3.67
N HIS A 48 14.53 -16.62 -4.11
CA HIS A 48 14.86 -15.76 -5.25
C HIS A 48 15.34 -14.36 -4.82
N GLY A 49 15.40 -14.08 -3.52
CA GLY A 49 15.97 -12.85 -2.97
C GLY A 49 15.15 -11.58 -3.23
N PHE A 50 13.82 -11.67 -3.34
CA PHE A 50 12.96 -10.49 -3.46
C PHE A 50 12.19 -10.19 -2.16
N SER A 51 11.84 -8.92 -1.96
CA SER A 51 11.09 -8.48 -0.78
C SER A 51 9.59 -8.54 -1.03
N LEU A 52 8.84 -8.90 0.01
CA LEU A 52 7.38 -8.90 0.00
C LEU A 52 6.84 -8.17 1.21
N THR A 53 5.86 -7.30 0.98
CA THR A 53 5.15 -6.58 2.03
C THR A 53 3.66 -6.88 1.91
N CYS A 54 3.09 -7.57 2.90
CA CYS A 54 1.64 -7.73 2.97
C CYS A 54 1.02 -6.42 3.48
N ILE A 55 0.31 -5.70 2.59
CA ILE A 55 -0.29 -4.39 2.90
C ILE A 55 -1.78 -4.45 3.25
N GLY A 56 -2.42 -5.63 3.17
CA GLY A 56 -3.85 -5.73 3.46
C GLY A 56 -4.48 -7.08 3.10
N THR A 57 -5.81 -7.08 3.08
CA THR A 57 -6.64 -8.23 2.69
C THR A 57 -7.76 -7.79 1.77
N ILE A 58 -8.10 -8.63 0.79
CA ILE A 58 -9.25 -8.39 -0.08
C ILE A 58 -10.54 -8.65 0.70
N ARG A 59 -11.52 -7.75 0.54
CA ARG A 59 -12.84 -7.77 1.18
C ARG A 59 -13.92 -7.66 0.12
N ASP A 60 -15.17 -7.93 0.52
CA ASP A 60 -16.33 -7.75 -0.35
C ASP A 60 -16.39 -6.34 -0.94
N TYR A 61 -16.89 -6.24 -2.17
CA TYR A 61 -16.98 -4.96 -2.90
C TYR A 61 -17.64 -3.84 -2.08
N ARG A 62 -18.70 -4.16 -1.32
CA ARG A 62 -19.44 -3.21 -0.46
C ARG A 62 -18.59 -2.62 0.67
N PHE A 63 -17.52 -3.31 1.07
CA PHE A 63 -16.58 -2.81 2.07
C PHE A 63 -15.77 -1.63 1.52
N GLY A 64 -15.54 -1.58 0.21
CA GLY A 64 -14.69 -0.58 -0.43
C GLY A 64 -13.22 -0.66 -0.01
N MET A 65 -12.44 0.32 -0.43
CA MET A 65 -11.03 0.45 -0.05
C MET A 65 -10.88 1.29 1.22
N GLN A 66 -10.23 0.73 2.23
CA GLN A 66 -10.04 1.38 3.53
C GLN A 66 -8.61 1.19 4.02
N ALA A 67 -8.03 2.25 4.57
CA ALA A 67 -6.79 2.20 5.33
C ALA A 67 -7.09 1.99 6.81
N LEU A 68 -6.27 1.19 7.48
CA LEU A 68 -6.32 0.98 8.92
C LEU A 68 -5.12 1.69 9.56
N THR A 69 -5.39 2.57 10.52
CA THR A 69 -4.31 3.22 11.28
C THR A 69 -3.75 2.25 12.34
N PRO A 70 -2.53 2.50 12.85
CA PRO A 70 -1.98 1.72 13.96
C PRO A 70 -2.88 1.71 15.21
N HIS A 71 -3.76 2.71 15.36
CA HIS A 71 -4.73 2.81 16.46
C HIS A 71 -6.06 2.13 16.16
N GLY A 72 -6.16 1.37 15.07
CA GLY A 72 -7.36 0.62 14.69
C GLY A 72 -8.47 1.45 14.05
N THR A 73 -8.25 2.74 13.82
CA THR A 73 -9.23 3.60 13.13
C THR A 73 -9.20 3.31 11.63
N ARG A 74 -10.39 3.26 11.01
CA ARG A 74 -10.52 3.05 9.56
C ARG A 74 -10.87 4.34 8.86
N HIS A 75 -10.23 4.59 7.73
CA HIS A 75 -10.53 5.72 6.85
C HIS A 75 -10.72 5.22 5.42
N ARG A 76 -11.78 5.69 4.77
CA ARG A 76 -12.03 5.38 3.37
C ARG A 76 -11.00 6.10 2.50
N LEU A 77 -10.39 5.36 1.58
CA LEU A 77 -9.47 5.95 0.62
C LEU A 77 -10.26 6.51 -0.57
N ALA A 78 -10.05 7.78 -0.89
CA ALA A 78 -10.56 8.38 -2.11
C ALA A 78 -9.62 7.98 -3.26
N MET A 79 -10.19 7.36 -4.30
CA MET A 79 -9.45 7.03 -5.53
C MET A 79 -9.19 8.33 -6.28
N THR A 80 -8.02 8.93 -6.06
CA THR A 80 -7.58 10.18 -6.70
C THR A 80 -6.39 9.95 -7.64
N SER A 81 -5.93 8.69 -7.73
CA SER A 81 -4.80 8.27 -8.54
C SER A 81 -5.13 8.27 -10.04
N TYR A 82 -4.10 8.41 -10.86
CA TYR A 82 -4.20 8.41 -12.32
C TYR A 82 -4.56 7.01 -12.87
N GLU A 83 -5.51 6.95 -13.80
CA GLU A 83 -5.91 5.72 -14.50
C GLU A 83 -5.20 5.65 -15.86
N HIS A 84 -4.25 4.72 -16.00
CA HIS A 84 -3.39 4.62 -17.19
C HIS A 84 -4.09 4.04 -18.42
N PHE A 85 -5.08 3.16 -18.22
CA PHE A 85 -5.77 2.45 -19.29
C PHE A 85 -7.27 2.69 -19.13
N THR A 86 -7.89 3.25 -20.16
CA THR A 86 -9.34 3.47 -20.27
C THR A 86 -9.96 2.50 -21.27
#